data_AF-X1SDK0-F1
#
_entry.id   AF-X1SDK0-F1
#
_cell.length_a   1.000
_cell.length_b   1.000
_cell.length_c   1.000
_cell.angle_alpha   90.00
_cell.angle_beta   90.00
_cell.angle_gamma   90.00
#
_symmetry.space_group_name_H-M   'P 1'
#
loop_
_entity.id
_entity.type
_entity.pdbx_description
1 polymer ?
#
loop_
_entity_poly.entity_id
_entity_poly.type
_entity_poly.pdbx_seq_one_letter_code
_entity_poly.pdbx_strand_id
1 'polypeptide(L)'
;KAGRDNVFYCDTDSLMVNKAGYDNLEPELDRLILGKLKLENTTFKLEIHGLKDYVFGTKVVIKGISKLSKKLKEGVYETYQSVGIKTGLHRKELNEVLWKRRVKHLSRVYKKGTVTSSGKVEPLVLKG
;
A
#
# COMPACT_ATOMS: atom_id res chain seq x y z
N LYS A 1 -18.17 8.24 9.95
CA LYS A 1 -19.16 7.99 8.89
C LYS A 1 -19.26 6.50 8.58
N ALA A 2 -18.26 5.84 7.97
CA ALA A 2 -18.30 4.37 7.74
C ALA A 2 -18.58 3.47 8.97
N GLY A 3 -18.13 3.88 10.16
CA GLY A 3 -18.12 3.05 11.37
C GLY A 3 -16.83 2.23 11.45
N ARG A 4 -16.16 2.22 12.61
CA ARG A 4 -14.80 1.66 12.74
C ARG A 4 -14.75 0.16 12.45
N ASP A 5 -15.78 -0.58 12.80
CA ASP A 5 -15.86 -2.02 12.60
C ASP A 5 -16.11 -2.42 11.14
N ASN A 6 -16.55 -1.46 10.31
CA ASN A 6 -16.78 -1.68 8.89
C ASN A 6 -15.57 -1.37 8.02
N VAL A 7 -14.47 -0.90 8.61
CA VAL A 7 -13.25 -0.50 7.88
C VAL A 7 -12.20 -1.61 8.03
N PHE A 8 -11.80 -2.20 6.91
CA PHE A 8 -10.73 -3.20 6.87
C PHE A 8 -9.35 -2.59 6.69
N TYR A 9 -9.25 -1.51 5.92
CA TYR A 9 -7.99 -0.84 5.63
C TYR A 9 -8.22 0.64 5.32
N CYS A 10 -7.25 1.47 5.67
CA CYS A 10 -7.24 2.90 5.36
C CYS A 10 -5.82 3.31 4.91
N ASP A 11 -5.75 4.05 3.82
CA ASP A 11 -4.54 4.73 3.34
C ASP A 11 -4.77 6.25 3.33
N THR A 12 -3.81 7.01 2.81
CA THR A 12 -3.86 8.48 2.76
C THR A 12 -5.18 9.03 2.24
N ASP A 13 -5.70 8.47 1.16
CA ASP A 13 -6.84 8.99 0.39
C ASP A 13 -7.89 7.92 0.04
N SER A 14 -7.79 6.74 0.66
CA SER A 14 -8.66 5.61 0.32
C SER A 14 -8.95 4.74 1.54
N LEU A 15 -10.10 4.07 1.50
CA LEU A 15 -10.55 3.14 2.52
C LEU A 15 -11.20 1.93 1.87
N MET A 16 -11.01 0.77 2.49
CA MET A 16 -11.66 -0.48 2.12
C MET A 16 -12.67 -0.82 3.22
N VAL A 17 -13.93 -0.92 2.83
CA VAL A 17 -15.04 -1.15 3.75
C VAL A 17 -15.90 -2.32 3.32
N ASN A 18 -16.64 -2.89 4.27
CA ASN A 18 -17.72 -3.82 3.94
C ASN A 18 -18.96 -3.07 3.40
N LYS A 19 -20.02 -3.82 3.07
CA LYS A 19 -21.26 -3.24 2.53
C LYS A 19 -21.91 -2.23 3.49
N ALA A 20 -22.03 -2.55 4.78
CA ALA A 20 -22.59 -1.62 5.77
C ALA A 20 -21.77 -0.31 5.88
N GLY A 21 -20.44 -0.40 5.80
CA GLY A 21 -19.56 0.77 5.78
C GLY A 21 -19.71 1.61 4.52
N TYR A 22 -19.96 0.98 3.36
CA TYR A 22 -20.30 1.67 2.13
C TYR A 22 -21.62 2.42 2.26
N ASP A 23 -22.65 1.76 2.78
CA ASP A 23 -23.99 2.36 2.95
C ASP A 23 -23.92 3.57 3.89
N ASN A 24 -23.15 3.47 4.97
CA ASN A 24 -22.88 4.59 5.87
C ASN A 24 -22.08 5.75 5.25
N LEU A 25 -21.41 5.53 4.12
CA LEU A 25 -20.65 6.54 3.38
C LEU A 25 -21.42 7.10 2.19
N GLU A 26 -22.58 6.54 1.85
CA GLU A 26 -23.38 6.95 0.69
C GLU A 26 -23.61 8.47 0.59
N PRO A 27 -23.90 9.21 1.69
CA PRO A 27 -24.03 10.67 1.65
C PRO A 27 -22.75 11.44 1.29
N GLU A 28 -21.59 10.78 1.33
CA GLU A 28 -20.28 11.33 0.99
C GLU A 28 -19.79 10.91 -0.40
N LEU A 29 -20.57 10.11 -1.12
CA LEU A 29 -20.20 9.65 -2.46
C LEU A 29 -20.63 10.66 -3.51
N ASP A 30 -19.66 11.23 -4.20
CA ASP A 30 -19.86 12.01 -5.42
C ASP A 30 -18.59 11.94 -6.27
N ARG A 31 -18.73 11.63 -7.56
CA ARG A 31 -17.59 11.45 -8.48
C ARG A 31 -17.07 12.75 -9.08
N LEU A 32 -17.86 13.82 -9.03
CA LEU A 32 -17.60 15.09 -9.70
C LEU A 32 -17.24 16.20 -8.71
N ILE A 33 -17.72 16.12 -7.47
CA ILE A 33 -17.44 17.12 -6.44
C ILE A 33 -16.05 16.87 -5.82
N LEU A 34 -15.22 17.91 -5.83
CA LEU A 34 -13.91 17.90 -5.20
C LEU A 34 -14.02 17.60 -3.70
N GLY A 35 -13.20 16.66 -3.21
CA GLY A 35 -13.17 16.27 -1.79
C GLY A 35 -14.21 15.23 -1.38
N LYS A 36 -15.13 14.85 -2.27
CA LYS A 36 -16.06 13.73 -2.04
C LYS A 36 -15.40 12.40 -2.40
N LEU A 37 -15.99 11.33 -1.86
CA LEU A 37 -15.53 9.97 -2.09
C LEU A 37 -16.10 9.44 -3.40
N LYS A 38 -15.37 8.53 -4.05
CA LYS A 38 -15.89 7.73 -5.16
C LYS A 38 -15.67 6.25 -4.92
N LEU A 39 -16.60 5.43 -5.41
CA LEU A 39 -16.39 3.99 -5.47
C LEU A 39 -15.38 3.66 -6.57
N GLU A 40 -14.17 3.27 -6.15
CA GLU A 40 -13.08 2.86 -7.05
C GLU A 40 -13.23 1.44 -7.57
N ASN A 41 -13.56 0.48 -6.69
CA ASN A 41 -13.72 -0.92 -7.05
C ASN A 41 -14.44 -1.72 -5.94
N THR A 42 -14.89 -2.93 -6.27
CA THR A 42 -15.48 -3.89 -5.32
C THR A 42 -14.82 -5.26 -5.47
N THR A 43 -14.85 -6.07 -4.42
CA THR A 43 -14.36 -7.44 -4.46
C THR A 43 -15.00 -8.28 -3.37
N PHE A 44 -15.06 -9.60 -3.57
CA PHE A 44 -15.44 -10.57 -2.55
C PHE A 44 -14.23 -11.10 -1.76
N LYS A 45 -13.00 -10.80 -2.20
CA LYS A 45 -11.78 -11.32 -1.59
C LYS A 45 -10.76 -10.20 -1.34
N LEU A 46 -10.39 -10.04 -0.07
CA LEU A 46 -9.37 -9.10 0.38
C LEU A 46 -8.40 -9.84 1.31
N GLU A 47 -7.11 -9.81 0.99
CA GLU A 47 -6.03 -10.28 1.85
C GLU A 47 -5.12 -9.11 2.19
N ILE A 48 -4.91 -8.80 3.47
CA ILE A 48 -4.04 -7.71 3.92
C ILE A 48 -2.86 -8.31 4.65
N HIS A 49 -1.66 -8.09 4.13
CA HIS A 49 -0.42 -8.52 4.76
C HIS A 49 0.24 -7.39 5.56
N GLY A 50 -0.08 -6.13 5.26
CA GLY A 50 0.41 -4.96 5.98
C GLY A 50 0.20 -3.66 5.21
N LEU A 51 1.00 -2.65 5.55
CA LEU A 51 0.90 -1.33 4.95
C LEU A 51 1.27 -1.37 3.47
N LYS A 52 0.29 -1.06 2.60
CA LYS A 52 0.45 -1.09 1.15
C LYS A 52 0.98 -2.46 0.66
N ASP A 53 0.62 -3.54 1.36
CA ASP A 53 0.87 -4.94 0.99
C ASP A 53 -0.46 -5.72 1.15
N TYR A 54 -1.23 -5.80 0.07
CA TYR A 54 -2.54 -6.45 0.05
C TYR A 54 -2.91 -6.99 -1.34
N VAL A 55 -3.85 -7.92 -1.35
CA VAL A 55 -4.51 -8.46 -2.54
C VAL A 55 -5.98 -8.08 -2.49
N PHE A 56 -6.44 -7.29 -3.45
CA PHE A 56 -7.83 -6.87 -3.61
C PHE A 56 -8.41 -7.52 -4.88
N GLY A 57 -9.13 -8.62 -4.73
CA GLY A 57 -9.52 -9.48 -5.85
C GLY A 57 -8.30 -10.02 -6.59
N THR A 58 -8.11 -9.58 -7.84
CA THR A 58 -6.93 -9.92 -8.67
C THR A 58 -5.82 -8.88 -8.59
N LYS A 59 -6.07 -7.72 -7.96
CA LYS A 59 -5.10 -6.63 -7.86
C LYS A 59 -4.16 -6.87 -6.69
N VAL A 60 -2.89 -7.08 -6.98
CA VAL A 60 -1.82 -7.15 -5.98
C VAL A 60 -1.17 -5.78 -5.84
N VAL A 61 -1.07 -5.29 -4.60
CA VAL A 61 -0.39 -4.04 -4.25
C VAL A 61 0.69 -4.35 -3.24
N ILE A 62 1.94 -4.08 -3.59
CA ILE A 62 3.10 -4.24 -2.69
C ILE A 62 3.96 -2.99 -2.79
N LYS A 63 4.12 -2.26 -1.69
CA LYS A 63 4.87 -1.00 -1.67
C LYS A 63 6.31 -1.21 -2.12
N GLY A 64 6.71 -0.42 -3.11
CA GLY A 64 8.08 -0.41 -3.62
C GLY A 64 8.44 -1.62 -4.48
N ILE A 65 7.49 -2.52 -4.77
CA ILE A 65 7.66 -3.58 -5.76
C ILE A 65 6.79 -3.20 -6.95
N SER A 66 7.43 -2.90 -8.08
CA SER A 66 6.73 -2.63 -9.34
C SER A 66 6.12 -3.92 -9.89
N LYS A 67 5.03 -3.83 -10.67
CA LYS A 67 4.48 -4.94 -11.45
C LYS A 67 5.49 -5.56 -12.42
N LEU A 68 6.49 -4.78 -12.84
CA LEU A 68 7.59 -5.23 -13.69
C LEU A 68 8.71 -5.97 -12.93
N SER A 69 8.62 -6.05 -11.60
CA SER A 69 9.63 -6.73 -10.80
C SER A 69 9.51 -8.24 -10.98
N LYS A 70 10.63 -8.92 -11.14
CA LYS A 70 10.67 -10.37 -11.21
C LYS A 70 10.64 -10.94 -9.79
N LYS A 71 9.61 -11.73 -9.46
CA LYS A 71 9.59 -12.50 -8.21
C LYS A 71 10.62 -13.63 -8.33
N LEU A 72 11.63 -13.61 -7.45
CA LEU A 72 12.65 -14.65 -7.41
C LEU A 72 12.22 -15.81 -6.50
N LYS A 73 11.62 -15.47 -5.36
CA LYS A 73 10.98 -16.39 -4.41
C LYS A 73 10.02 -15.60 -3.52
N GLU A 74 9.35 -16.27 -2.59
CA GLU A 74 8.48 -15.58 -1.63
C GLU A 74 9.25 -14.51 -0.85
N GLY A 75 8.68 -13.31 -0.76
CA GLY A 75 9.34 -12.15 -0.14
C GLY A 75 10.59 -11.61 -0.85
N VAL A 76 11.01 -12.12 -2.00
CA VAL A 76 12.24 -11.67 -2.68
C VAL A 76 11.99 -11.32 -4.15
N TYR A 77 12.28 -10.07 -4.50
CA TYR A 77 11.99 -9.50 -5.81
C TYR A 77 13.21 -8.81 -6.39
N GLU A 78 13.48 -9.05 -7.68
CA GLU A 78 14.43 -8.25 -8.46
C GLU A 78 13.69 -7.13 -9.16
N THR A 79 14.19 -5.89 -9.05
CA THR A 79 13.58 -4.70 -9.65
C THR A 79 14.63 -3.77 -10.24
N TYR A 80 14.23 -2.95 -11.20
CA TYR A 80 15.07 -1.87 -11.72
C TYR A 80 14.95 -0.64 -10.83
N GLN A 81 16.09 -0.03 -10.49
CA GLN A 81 16.17 1.21 -9.75
C GLN A 81 17.06 2.18 -10.51
N SER A 82 16.60 3.43 -10.65
CA SER A 82 17.43 4.48 -11.21
C SER A 82 18.60 4.81 -10.28
N VAL A 83 19.73 5.14 -10.87
CA VAL A 83 20.86 5.73 -10.14
C VAL A 83 20.46 7.15 -9.75
N GLY A 84 20.67 7.50 -8.47
CA GLY A 84 20.34 8.84 -7.99
C GLY A 84 21.29 9.89 -8.58
N ILE A 85 20.79 11.11 -8.79
CA ILE A 85 21.53 12.23 -9.41
C ILE A 85 22.89 12.46 -8.73
N LYS A 86 22.95 12.42 -7.39
CA LYS A 86 24.21 12.54 -6.64
C LYS A 86 25.26 11.49 -7.04
N THR A 87 24.81 10.25 -7.22
CA THR A 87 25.69 9.15 -7.65
C THR A 87 26.10 9.32 -9.12
N GLY A 88 25.18 9.75 -9.99
CA GLY A 88 25.50 10.08 -11.38
C GLY A 88 26.52 11.21 -11.50
N LEU A 89 26.38 12.27 -10.68
CA LEU A 89 27.31 13.40 -10.61
C LEU A 89 28.72 12.95 -10.22
N HIS A 90 28.85 12.13 -9.17
CA HIS A 90 30.13 11.58 -8.76
C HIS A 90 30.80 10.73 -9.86
N ARG A 91 30.00 10.08 -10.71
CA ARG A 91 30.48 9.24 -11.81
C ARG A 91 30.67 10.00 -13.12
N LYS A 92 30.32 11.29 -13.17
CA LYS A 92 30.28 12.12 -14.39
C LYS A 92 29.34 11.55 -15.47
N GLU A 93 28.29 10.85 -15.04
CA GLU A 93 27.28 10.19 -15.88
C GLU A 93 25.93 10.92 -15.74
N LEU A 94 25.88 12.21 -16.10
CA LEU A 94 24.67 13.05 -15.93
C LEU A 94 23.74 13.09 -17.14
N ASN A 95 24.26 12.69 -18.31
CA ASN A 95 23.53 12.83 -19.58
C ASN A 95 22.58 11.65 -19.86
N GLU A 96 22.55 10.64 -18.98
CA GLU A 96 21.76 9.42 -19.16
C GLU A 96 21.07 8.99 -17.85
N VAL A 97 19.87 8.42 -17.95
CA VAL A 97 19.20 7.78 -16.81
C VAL A 97 19.68 6.34 -16.69
N LEU A 98 20.62 6.12 -15.78
CA LEU A 98 21.15 4.79 -15.53
C LEU A 98 20.20 3.97 -14.66
N TRP A 99 19.92 2.75 -15.10
CA TRP A 99 19.13 1.76 -14.37
C TRP A 99 20.01 0.62 -13.90
N LYS A 100 19.84 0.19 -12.65
CA LYS A 100 20.48 -1.01 -12.12
C LYS A 100 19.46 -1.97 -11.56
N ARG A 101 19.78 -3.26 -11.63
CA ARG A 101 19.01 -4.30 -10.94
C ARG A 101 19.30 -4.24 -9.44
N ARG A 102 18.27 -4.41 -8.64
CA ARG A 102 18.36 -4.49 -7.18
C ARG A 102 17.44 -5.58 -6.67
N VAL A 103 17.95 -6.41 -5.78
CA VAL A 103 17.14 -7.38 -5.03
C VAL A 103 16.54 -6.69 -3.79
N LYS A 104 15.23 -6.83 -3.62
CA LYS A 104 14.47 -6.34 -2.47
C LYS A 104 13.95 -7.53 -1.67
N HIS A 105 14.13 -7.44 -0.36
CA HIS A 105 13.62 -8.40 0.61
C HIS A 105 12.44 -7.76 1.34
N LEU A 106 11.26 -8.35 1.19
CA LEU A 106 10.01 -7.93 1.79
C LEU A 106 9.77 -8.77 3.04
N SER A 107 9.66 -8.09 4.19
CA SER A 107 9.23 -8.69 5.45
C SER A 107 7.83 -8.20 5.76
N ARG A 108 6.91 -9.14 6.06
CA ARG A 108 5.52 -8.86 6.44
C ARG A 108 5.35 -8.67 7.95
N VAL A 109 6.42 -8.27 8.64
CA VAL A 109 6.37 -7.96 10.07
C VAL A 109 5.89 -6.52 10.23
N TYR A 110 4.72 -6.35 10.84
CA TYR A 110 4.16 -5.03 11.13
C TYR A 110 4.85 -4.42 12.36
N LYS A 111 5.56 -3.30 12.16
CA LYS A 111 6.35 -2.64 13.22
C LYS A 111 5.81 -1.27 13.65
N LYS A 112 4.68 -0.82 13.12
CA LYS A 112 4.14 0.54 13.38
C LYS A 112 3.06 0.59 14.47
N GLY A 113 2.85 -0.51 15.17
CA GLY A 113 1.75 -0.71 16.10
C GLY A 113 1.68 -2.15 16.55
N THR A 114 0.76 -2.44 17.45
CA THR A 114 0.49 -3.80 17.92
C THR A 114 -0.70 -4.35 17.15
N VAL A 115 -0.51 -5.48 16.47
CA VAL A 115 -1.61 -6.17 15.79
C VAL A 115 -2.31 -7.06 16.83
N THR A 116 -3.59 -6.79 17.08
CA THR A 116 -4.42 -7.59 17.99
C THR A 116 -4.82 -8.93 17.35
N SER A 117 -5.38 -9.85 18.14
CA SER A 117 -5.91 -11.13 17.62
C SER A 117 -7.01 -10.96 16.57
N SER A 118 -7.72 -9.82 16.60
CA SER A 118 -8.73 -9.45 15.60
C SER A 118 -8.15 -8.95 14.26
N GLY A 119 -6.82 -8.75 14.19
CA GLY A 119 -6.16 -8.12 13.05
C GLY A 119 -6.19 -6.58 13.07
N LYS A 120 -6.88 -5.96 14.03
CA LYS A 120 -6.83 -4.50 14.23
C LYS A 120 -5.46 -4.06 14.76
N VAL A 121 -5.01 -2.89 14.30
CA VAL A 121 -3.76 -2.27 14.76
C VAL A 121 -4.03 -1.24 15.85
N GLU A 122 -3.35 -1.40 16.98
CA GLU A 122 -3.27 -0.41 18.05
C GLU A 122 -1.98 0.42 17.92
N PRO A 123 -2.01 1.73 18.24
CA PRO A 123 -0.84 2.58 18.13
C PRO A 123 0.27 2.14 19.08
N LEU A 124 1.53 2.39 18.69
CA LEU A 124 2.65 2.26 19.62
C LEU A 124 2.53 3.33 20.70
N VAL A 125 2.49 2.91 21.97
CA VAL A 125 2.57 3.81 23.11
C VAL A 125 4.04 3.97 23.48
N LEU A 126 4.63 5.12 23.18
CA LEU A 126 5.97 5.46 23.66
C LEU A 126 5.83 5.89 25.13
N LYS A 127 6.45 5.13 26.05
CA LYS A 127 6.61 5.59 27.42
C LYS A 127 7.68 6.68 27.42
N GLY A 128 7.30 7.87 27.89
CA GLY A 128 8.22 8.99 28.10
C GLY A 128 9.13 8.76 29.29
#